data_AF-A0A2N4YWP0-F1
#
_entry.id   AF-A0A2N4YWP0-F1
#
_cell.length_a   1.000
_cell.length_b   1.000
_cell.length_c   1.000
_cell.angle_alpha   90.00
_cell.angle_beta   90.00
_cell.angle_gamma   90.00
#
_symmetry.space_group_name_H-M   'P 1'
#
loop_
_entity.id
_entity.type
_entity.pdbx_description
1 polymer ?
#
loop_
_entity_poly.entity_id
_entity_poly.type
_entity_poly.pdbx_seq_one_letter_code
_entity_poly.pdbx_strand_id
1 'polypeptide(L)' 'MIELTREIARQIGAEGEKTYPNECCGALFGHLSAQGDGRVTAIFPIVNARESEEQYHRFVIT' A
#
# COMPACT_ATOMS: atom_id res chain seq x y z
N MET A 1 3.98 16.64 -1.71
CA MET A 1 4.83 15.53 -2.21
C MET A 1 4.88 14.43 -1.15
N ILE A 2 4.98 13.14 -1.49
CA ILE A 2 5.14 12.06 -0.48
C ILE A 2 6.56 11.51 -0.55
N GLU A 3 7.23 11.48 0.59
CA GLU A 3 8.57 10.94 0.76
C GLU A 3 8.54 9.56 1.40
N LEU A 4 9.27 8.62 0.79
CA LEU A 4 9.52 7.29 1.32
C LEU A 4 11.02 7.14 1.60
N THR A 5 11.35 6.51 2.72
CA THR A 5 12.72 6.01 2.91
C THR A 5 12.93 4.78 2.02
N ARG A 6 14.20 4.45 1.73
CA ARG A 6 14.53 3.23 0.98
C ARG A 6 14.01 1.97 1.65
N GLU A 7 13.99 1.94 2.97
CA GLU A 7 13.50 0.79 3.72
C GLU A 7 11.98 0.63 3.57
N ILE A 8 11.21 1.71 3.66
CA ILE A 8 9.76 1.66 3.41
C ILE A 8 9.47 1.23 1.98
N ALA A 9 10.19 1.76 1.00
CA ALA A 9 10.02 1.34 -0.41
C ALA A 9 10.32 -0.15 -0.60
N ARG A 10 11.35 -0.68 0.07
CA ARG A 10 11.69 -2.11 0.04
C ARG A 10 10.59 -2.98 0.66
N GLN A 11 10.02 -2.54 1.78
CA GLN A 11 8.91 -3.26 2.44
C GLN A 11 7.67 -3.30 1.55
N ILE A 12 7.32 -2.19 0.89
CA ILE A 12 6.22 -2.14 -0.09
C ILE A 12 6.46 -3.14 -1.23
N GLY A 13 7.69 -3.16 -1.76
CA GLY A 13 8.07 -4.13 -2.81
C GLY A 13 7.89 -5.58 -2.35
N ALA A 14 8.33 -5.92 -1.15
CA ALA A 14 8.19 -7.26 -0.59
C ALA A 14 6.72 -7.68 -0.40
N GLU A 15 5.83 -6.76 -0.06
CA GLU A 15 4.38 -7.07 0.00
C GLU A 15 3.79 -7.28 -1.39
N GLY A 16 4.20 -6.48 -2.39
CA GLY A 16 3.76 -6.67 -3.78
C GLY A 16 4.22 -8.00 -4.38
N GLU A 17 5.45 -8.44 -4.08
CA GLU A 17 5.98 -9.73 -4.53
C GLU A 17 5.15 -10.91 -4.00
N LYS A 18 4.64 -10.82 -2.75
CA LYS A 18 3.82 -11.89 -2.15
C LYS A 18 2.46 -12.04 -2.82
N THR A 19 1.89 -10.97 -3.37
CA THR A 19 0.55 -11.00 -3.98
C THR A 19 0.59 -11.28 -5.48
N TYR A 20 1.77 -11.23 -6.11
CA TYR A 20 1.94 -11.47 -7.54
C TYR A 20 1.31 -12.83 -7.96
N PRO A 21 0.53 -12.89 -9.06
CA PRO A 21 0.34 -11.87 -10.10
C PRO A 21 -0.73 -10.82 -9.79
N ASN A 22 -1.40 -10.92 -8.64
CA ASN A 22 -2.46 -10.00 -8.25
C ASN A 22 -1.91 -8.71 -7.62
N GLU A 23 -2.73 -7.67 -7.66
CA GLU A 23 -2.43 -6.39 -7.02
C GLU A 23 -2.44 -6.53 -5.48
N CYS A 24 -1.41 -5.98 -4.83
CA CYS A 24 -1.41 -5.78 -3.38
C CYS A 24 -2.18 -4.52 -2.99
N CYS A 25 -2.60 -4.43 -1.73
CA CYS A 25 -3.10 -3.18 -1.14
C CYS A 25 -2.59 -3.00 0.30
N GLY A 26 -2.70 -1.77 0.81
CA GLY A 26 -2.26 -1.44 2.16
C GLY A 26 -2.45 0.02 2.49
N ALA A 27 -2.13 0.39 3.73
CA ALA A 27 -2.16 1.75 4.22
C ALA A 27 -0.74 2.26 4.51
N LEU A 28 -0.53 3.55 4.25
CA LEU A 28 0.71 4.26 4.61
C LEU A 28 0.43 5.15 5.82
N PHE A 29 1.27 5.03 6.85
CA PHE A 29 1.22 5.87 8.04
C PHE A 29 2.39 6.84 8.04
N GLY A 30 2.14 8.06 8.51
CA GLY A 30 3.14 9.10 8.52
C GLY A 30 2.60 10.44 8.98
N HIS A 31 3.36 11.48 8.65
CA HIS A 31 3.05 12.86 9.02
C HIS A 31 2.94 13.72 7.78
N LEU A 32 2.05 14.72 7.85
CA LEU A 32 1.96 15.79 6.86
C LEU A 32 2.61 17.05 7.44
N SER A 33 3.42 17.73 6.64
CA SER A 33 3.91 19.07 6.93
C SER A 33 2.79 20.10 6.78
N ALA A 34 3.00 21.30 7.34
CA ALA A 34 2.06 22.41 7.16
C ALA A 34 1.90 22.84 5.69
N GLN A 35 2.88 22.49 4.84
CA GLN A 35 2.91 22.76 3.41
C GLN A 35 2.25 21.64 2.58
N GLY A 36 1.79 20.56 3.23
CA GLY A 36 1.13 19.43 2.56
C GLY A 36 2.09 18.35 2.05
N ASP A 37 3.35 18.35 2.48
CA ASP A 37 4.29 17.27 2.16
C ASP A 37 4.17 16.13 3.18
N GLY A 38 4.04 14.91 2.69
CA GLY A 38 3.90 13.72 3.51
C GLY A 38 5.22 12.98 3.68
N ARG A 39 5.53 12.57 4.90
CA ARG A 39 6.64 11.66 5.20
C ARG A 39 6.09 10.38 5.80
N VAL A 40 6.32 9.27 5.11
CA VAL A 40 5.86 7.95 5.55
C VAL A 40 6.84 7.36 6.55
N THR A 41 6.30 6.84 7.65
CA THR A 41 7.07 6.24 8.75
C THR A 41 6.77 4.76 8.95
N ALA A 42 5.63 4.26 8.45
CA ALA A 42 5.27 2.85 8.51
C ALA A 42 4.29 2.45 7.40
N ILE A 43 4.23 1.15 7.12
CA ILE A 43 3.22 0.55 6.24
C ILE A 43 2.38 -0.45 7.02
N PHE A 44 1.15 -0.65 6.59
CA PHE A 44 0.29 -1.71 7.07
C PHE A 44 -0.26 -2.49 5.87
N PRO A 45 0.22 -3.72 5.67
CA PRO A 45 -0.27 -4.59 4.60
C PRO A 45 -1.74 -4.94 4.85
N ILE A 46 -2.56 -4.89 3.81
CA ILE A 46 -3.96 -5.31 3.85
C ILE A 46 -4.14 -6.44 2.84
N VAL A 47 -4.86 -7.48 3.23
CA VAL A 47 -5.19 -8.59 2.31
C VAL A 47 -6.42 -8.19 1.52
N ASN A 48 -6.31 -8.22 0.20
CA ASN A 48 -7.43 -7.95 -0.69
C ASN A 48 -8.50 -9.06 -0.53
N ALA A 49 -9.67 -8.72 0.01
CA ALA A 49 -10.69 -9.69 0.42
C ALA A 49 -11.63 -10.15 -0.72
N ARG A 50 -11.16 -10.15 -1.97
CA ARG A 50 -12.02 -10.48 -3.12
C ARG A 50 -12.14 -11.98 -3.38
N GLU A 51 -13.38 -12.42 -3.56
CA GLU A 51 -13.73 -13.72 -4.12
C GLU A 51 -13.32 -13.79 -5.61
N SER A 52 -12.88 -14.98 -6.04
CA SER A 52 -12.25 -15.25 -7.35
C SER A 52 -13.01 -14.76 -8.58
N GLU A 53 -14.32 -14.53 -8.48
CA GLU A 53 -15.23 -14.18 -9.59
C GLU A 53 -15.28 -12.67 -9.89
N GLU A 54 -14.80 -11.80 -9.00
CA GLU A 54 -14.94 -10.34 -9.09
C GLU A 54 -13.63 -9.62 -9.46
N GLN A 55 -12.59 -10.38 -9.83
CA GLN A 55 -11.21 -9.91 -10.05
C GLN A 55 -11.09 -8.67 -10.96
N TYR A 56 -12.06 -8.43 -11.86
CA TYR A 56 -12.04 -7.32 -12.82
C TYR A 56 -12.98 -6.14 -12.52
N HIS A 57 -13.80 -6.17 -11.46
CA HIS A 57 -14.90 -5.21 -11.28
C HIS A 57 -14.86 -4.42 -9.95
N ARG A 58 -13.89 -3.50 -9.80
CA ARG A 58 -13.83 -2.43 -8.77
C ARG A 58 -13.59 -2.84 -7.30
N PHE A 59 -12.45 -2.41 -6.75
CA PHE A 59 -11.93 -2.81 -5.44
C PHE A 59 -12.66 -2.16 -4.24
N VAL A 60 -12.86 -2.94 -3.18
CA VAL A 60 -13.27 -2.48 -1.84
C VAL A 60 -12.10 -2.74 -0.89
N ILE A 61 -11.74 -1.76 -0.07
CA ILE A 61 -10.66 -1.85 0.93
C ILE A 61 -11.34 -1.88 2.31
N THR A 62 -11.18 -2.98 3.06
CA THR A 62 -11.73 -3.17 4.42
C THR A 62 -10.64 -3.21 5.47
#